data_AF-A0A961FQ20-F1
#
_entry.id   AF-A0A961FQ20-F1
#
_cell.length_a   1.000
_cell.length_b   1.000
_cell.length_c   1.000
_cell.angle_alpha   90.00
_cell.angle_beta   90.00
_cell.angle_gamma   90.00
#
_symmetry.space_group_name_H-M   'P 1'
#
loop_
_entity.id
_entity.type
_entity.pdbx_description
1 polymer ?
#
loop_
_entity_poly.entity_id
_entity_poly.type
_entity_poly.pdbx_seq_one_letter_code
_entity_poly.pdbx_strand_id
1 'polypeptide(L)'
;MESLSRRKMLKGAAAAAAATAWNFQVVPSRVFGANDRIRLGAIGTGGKGASDIQGSAEAGFDIAALCDVVDVAQYPNVEGRLKNLVGARRNYPNAPFYMDWREMLEKEADNLDAVTVSTPDHNHAIITINAMRKGLACYTQKPLTHDIWEARAVTQVA
;
A
#
# COMPACT_ATOMS: atom_id res chain seq x y z
N MET A 1 -49.08 17.75 -38.88
CA MET A 1 -48.42 17.57 -37.57
C MET A 1 -48.80 16.20 -37.05
N GLU A 2 -47.88 15.24 -37.05
CA GLU A 2 -48.16 13.91 -36.47
C GLU A 2 -48.43 14.03 -34.97
N SER A 3 -49.49 13.39 -34.48
CA SER A 3 -49.85 13.44 -33.06
C SER A 3 -48.89 12.57 -32.23
N LEU A 4 -48.29 13.18 -31.21
CA LEU A 4 -47.49 12.47 -30.21
C LEU A 4 -48.41 11.58 -29.38
N SER A 5 -48.44 10.29 -29.71
CA SER A 5 -49.16 9.28 -28.93
C SER A 5 -48.49 9.05 -27.58
N ARG A 6 -49.28 8.93 -26.50
CA ARG A 6 -48.80 8.56 -25.15
C ARG A 6 -47.85 7.35 -25.16
N ARG A 7 -48.07 6.39 -26.08
CA ARG A 7 -47.22 5.22 -26.27
C ARG A 7 -45.82 5.56 -26.79
N LYS A 8 -45.69 6.54 -27.69
CA LYS A 8 -44.38 7.04 -28.17
C LYS A 8 -43.64 7.77 -27.04
N MET A 9 -44.34 8.57 -26.23
CA MET A 9 -43.74 9.22 -25.05
C MET A 9 -43.25 8.22 -24.00
N LEU A 10 -44.07 7.22 -23.66
CA LEU A 10 -43.66 6.18 -22.69
C LEU A 10 -42.47 5.35 -23.19
N LYS A 11 -42.44 5.03 -24.49
CA LYS A 11 -41.27 4.35 -25.10
C LYS A 11 -40.02 5.23 -25.11
N GLY A 12 -40.16 6.54 -25.38
CA GLY A 12 -39.05 7.49 -25.32
C GLY A 12 -38.49 7.67 -23.91
N ALA A 13 -39.36 7.74 -22.89
CA ALA A 13 -38.96 7.84 -21.49
C ALA A 13 -38.25 6.58 -20.99
N ALA A 14 -38.72 5.39 -21.38
CA ALA A 14 -38.06 4.12 -21.03
C ALA A 14 -36.66 3.99 -21.66
N ALA A 15 -36.50 4.43 -22.92
CA ALA A 15 -35.21 4.42 -23.60
C ALA A 15 -34.19 5.40 -22.97
N ALA A 16 -34.65 6.58 -22.54
CA ALA A 16 -33.82 7.56 -21.84
C ALA A 16 -33.36 7.06 -20.46
N ALA A 17 -34.24 6.41 -19.70
CA ALA A 17 -33.91 5.85 -18.39
C ALA A 17 -32.89 4.69 -18.49
N ALA A 18 -33.01 3.84 -19.52
CA ALA A 18 -32.06 2.76 -19.76
C ALA A 18 -30.66 3.29 -20.16
N ALA A 19 -30.61 4.36 -20.96
CA ALA A 19 -29.34 4.99 -21.36
C ALA A 19 -28.61 5.64 -20.17
N THR A 20 -29.33 6.19 -19.19
CA THR A 20 -28.71 6.76 -17.98
C THR A 20 -28.21 5.71 -16.99
N ALA A 21 -28.78 4.50 -16.99
CA ALA A 21 -28.36 3.42 -16.10
C ALA A 21 -26.98 2.83 -16.48
N TRP A 22 -26.55 2.97 -17.73
CA TRP A 22 -25.27 2.44 -18.21
C TRP A 22 -24.08 3.37 -17.98
N ASN A 23 -24.32 4.65 -17.69
CA ASN A 23 -23.25 5.64 -17.44
C ASN A 23 -22.55 5.49 -16.07
N PHE A 24 -23.00 4.57 -15.20
CA PHE A 24 -22.43 4.32 -13.88
C PHE A 24 -21.60 3.02 -13.79
N GLN A 25 -21.27 2.39 -14.91
CA GLN A 25 -20.54 1.09 -14.90
C GLN A 25 -19.03 1.21 -14.63
N VAL A 26 -18.49 2.41 -14.45
CA VAL A 26 -17.15 2.56 -13.86
C VAL A 26 -17.31 2.58 -12.34
N VAL A 27 -17.65 1.43 -11.77
CA VAL A 27 -17.51 1.19 -10.33
C VAL A 27 -16.04 0.84 -10.13
N PRO A 28 -15.24 1.70 -9.46
CA PRO A 28 -13.88 1.32 -9.08
C PRO A 28 -13.95 -0.01 -8.32
N SER A 29 -13.02 -0.94 -8.59
CA SER A 29 -12.96 -2.23 -7.87
C SER A 29 -12.87 -2.07 -6.35
N ARG A 30 -12.46 -0.88 -5.89
CA ARG A 30 -12.54 -0.40 -4.52
C ARG A 30 -12.94 1.08 -4.51
N VAL A 31 -14.10 1.38 -3.91
CA VAL A 31 -14.44 2.75 -3.50
C VAL A 31 -14.02 2.87 -2.04
N PHE A 32 -13.02 3.71 -1.75
CA PHE A 32 -12.64 4.02 -0.38
C PHE A 32 -13.83 4.68 0.32
N GLY A 33 -14.41 3.98 1.30
CA GLY A 33 -15.38 4.53 2.23
C GLY A 33 -14.76 5.68 3.03
N ALA A 34 -15.59 6.52 3.64
CA ALA A 34 -15.14 7.69 4.40
C ALA A 34 -14.17 7.38 5.56
N ASN A 35 -14.04 6.10 5.94
CA ASN A 35 -13.13 5.61 6.97
C ASN A 35 -12.05 4.67 6.43
N ASP A 36 -12.02 4.38 5.13
CA ASP A 36 -11.05 3.46 4.56
C ASP A 36 -9.68 4.14 4.51
N ARG A 37 -8.76 3.62 5.31
CA ARG A 37 -7.36 4.05 5.33
C ARG A 37 -6.53 3.10 4.48
N ILE A 38 -5.53 3.65 3.80
CA ILE A 38 -4.56 2.85 3.05
C ILE A 38 -3.80 1.98 4.05
N ARG A 39 -3.87 0.65 3.87
CA ARG A 39 -3.17 -0.33 4.70
C ARG A 39 -1.73 -0.45 4.22
N LEU A 40 -0.80 -0.08 5.09
CA LEU A 40 0.61 0.07 4.77
C LEU A 40 1.45 -1.00 5.48
N GLY A 41 2.26 -1.73 4.72
CA GLY A 41 3.34 -2.54 5.26
C GLY A 41 4.63 -1.72 5.36
N ALA A 42 5.41 -1.88 6.43
CA ALA A 42 6.69 -1.20 6.57
C ALA A 42 7.85 -2.20 6.61
N ILE A 43 8.75 -2.12 5.62
CA ILE A 43 9.92 -2.98 5.48
C ILE A 43 11.18 -2.17 5.80
N GLY A 44 11.84 -2.52 6.89
CA GLY A 44 12.84 -1.68 7.56
C GLY A 44 12.14 -0.68 8.49
N THR A 45 12.14 -0.96 9.79
CA THR A 45 11.42 -0.19 10.82
C THR A 45 12.34 0.64 11.71
N GLY A 46 13.64 0.35 11.69
CA GLY A 46 14.66 1.13 12.38
C GLY A 46 15.05 2.43 11.66
N GLY A 47 15.92 3.23 12.29
CA GLY A 47 16.61 4.34 11.64
C GLY A 47 15.67 5.26 10.83
N LYS A 48 15.86 5.33 9.51
CA LYS A 48 15.01 6.13 8.61
C LYS A 48 13.58 5.59 8.52
N GLY A 49 13.42 4.28 8.49
CA GLY A 49 12.11 3.62 8.44
C GLY A 49 11.19 4.05 9.58
N ALA A 50 11.72 4.26 10.78
CA ALA A 50 10.93 4.77 11.91
C ALA A 50 10.23 6.11 11.59
N SER A 51 10.94 7.03 10.94
CA SER A 51 10.38 8.33 10.54
C SER A 51 9.46 8.24 9.31
N ASP A 52 9.68 7.28 8.41
CA ASP A 52 8.76 7.04 7.29
C ASP A 52 7.44 6.47 7.81
N ILE A 53 7.48 5.50 8.72
CA ILE A 53 6.30 4.94 9.38
C ILE A 53 5.52 6.04 10.12
N GLN A 54 6.23 6.87 10.89
CA GLN A 54 5.61 7.99 11.61
C GLN A 54 4.92 8.96 10.63
N GLY A 55 5.63 9.40 9.58
CA GLY A 55 5.07 10.30 8.58
C GLY A 55 3.87 9.71 7.84
N SER A 56 3.90 8.41 7.53
CA SER A 56 2.77 7.69 6.94
C SER A 56 1.56 7.64 7.89
N ALA A 57 1.78 7.36 9.17
CA ALA A 57 0.70 7.35 10.16
C ALA A 57 0.09 8.75 10.35
N GLU A 58 0.91 9.80 10.38
CA GLU A 58 0.46 11.20 10.43
C GLU A 58 -0.31 11.61 9.17
N ALA A 59 0.05 11.05 8.00
CA ALA A 59 -0.68 11.21 6.75
C ALA A 59 -1.99 10.38 6.68
N GLY A 60 -2.31 9.61 7.72
CA GLY A 60 -3.58 8.88 7.84
C GLY A 60 -3.56 7.42 7.39
N PHE A 61 -2.39 6.86 7.08
CA PHE A 61 -2.26 5.45 6.71
C PHE A 61 -2.48 4.54 7.94
N ASP A 62 -3.01 3.33 7.71
CA ASP A 62 -3.09 2.27 8.70
C ASP A 62 -1.83 1.41 8.63
N ILE A 63 -0.98 1.44 9.67
CA ILE A 63 0.25 0.64 9.71
C ILE A 63 -0.13 -0.80 10.04
N ALA A 64 -0.28 -1.60 8.99
CA ALA A 64 -0.93 -2.91 9.04
C ALA A 64 0.07 -4.08 9.19
N ALA A 65 1.33 -3.91 8.81
CA ALA A 65 2.38 -4.92 9.00
C ALA A 65 3.75 -4.26 9.17
N LEU A 66 4.62 -4.89 9.96
CA LEU A 66 5.99 -4.44 10.21
C LEU A 66 6.98 -5.54 9.85
N CYS A 67 8.12 -5.16 9.26
CA CYS A 67 9.19 -6.10 8.98
C CYS A 67 10.58 -5.49 9.23
N ASP A 68 11.41 -6.19 9.99
CA ASP A 68 12.82 -5.83 10.20
C ASP A 68 13.63 -7.09 10.51
N VAL A 69 14.93 -7.08 10.19
CA VAL A 69 15.81 -8.24 10.39
C VAL A 69 16.17 -8.49 11.86
N VAL A 70 15.77 -7.59 12.77
CA VAL A 70 15.94 -7.73 14.20
C VAL A 70 14.61 -7.53 14.91
N ASP A 71 14.16 -8.55 15.63
CA ASP A 71 13.06 -8.45 16.56
C ASP A 71 13.58 -7.91 17.90
N VAL A 72 13.60 -6.59 18.02
CA VAL A 72 14.07 -5.93 19.24
C VAL A 72 13.16 -6.10 20.45
N ALA A 73 11.93 -6.62 20.30
CA ALA A 73 11.11 -6.99 21.47
C ALA A 73 11.79 -8.09 22.29
N GLN A 74 12.72 -8.83 21.69
CA GLN A 74 13.54 -9.86 22.35
C GLN A 74 14.71 -9.25 23.14
N TYR A 75 14.96 -7.94 23.04
CA TYR A 75 16.09 -7.27 23.67
C TYR A 75 15.63 -6.07 24.54
N PRO A 76 15.28 -6.28 25.82
CA PRO A 76 14.67 -5.25 26.67
C PRO A 76 15.61 -4.08 27.04
N ASN A 77 16.92 -4.22 26.84
CA ASN A 77 17.93 -3.23 27.25
C ASN A 77 18.75 -2.70 26.07
N VAL A 78 18.10 -2.41 24.93
CA VAL A 78 18.79 -1.85 23.75
C VAL A 78 18.99 -0.34 23.87
N GLU A 79 20.24 0.08 23.78
CA GLU A 79 20.65 1.49 23.71
C GLU A 79 21.00 1.91 22.27
N GLY A 80 21.11 3.22 22.05
CA GLY A 80 21.53 3.78 20.76
C GLY A 80 20.54 3.54 19.61
N ARG A 81 21.05 3.25 18.41
CA ARG A 81 20.24 3.13 17.17
C ARG A 81 19.17 2.03 17.23
N LEU A 82 19.37 1.00 18.05
CA LEU A 82 18.42 -0.11 18.22
C LEU A 82 17.13 0.31 18.94
N LYS A 83 17.16 1.40 19.73
CA LYS A 83 15.96 1.95 20.39
C LYS A 83 14.86 2.34 19.40
N ASN A 84 15.21 2.78 18.20
CA ASN A 84 14.21 3.22 17.22
C ASN A 84 13.43 2.04 16.63
N LEU A 85 14.04 0.85 16.52
CA LEU A 85 13.32 -0.36 16.13
C LEU A 85 12.25 -0.72 17.20
N VAL A 86 12.54 -0.45 18.48
CA VAL A 86 11.60 -0.74 19.60
C VAL A 86 10.36 0.15 19.48
N GLY A 87 10.55 1.38 18.97
CA GLY A 87 9.48 2.35 18.78
C GLY A 87 8.36 1.82 17.88
N ALA A 88 8.69 1.19 16.75
CA ALA A 88 7.69 0.74 15.79
C ALA A 88 6.73 -0.32 16.39
N ARG A 89 7.26 -1.42 16.96
CA ARG A 89 6.40 -2.46 17.57
C ARG A 89 5.60 -1.94 18.76
N ARG A 90 6.17 -1.02 19.55
CA ARG A 90 5.47 -0.44 20.71
C ARG A 90 4.34 0.50 20.28
N ASN A 91 4.57 1.30 19.24
CA ASN A 91 3.60 2.28 18.76
C ASN A 91 2.47 1.62 17.94
N TYR A 92 2.75 0.48 17.31
CA TYR A 92 1.80 -0.27 16.49
C TYR A 92 1.68 -1.73 16.97
N PRO A 93 1.18 -1.98 18.20
CA PRO A 93 1.19 -3.31 18.83
C PRO A 93 0.28 -4.33 18.13
N ASN A 94 -0.68 -3.86 17.33
CA ASN A 94 -1.60 -4.71 16.57
C ASN A 94 -1.06 -5.11 15.18
N ALA A 95 0.03 -4.48 14.71
CA ALA A 95 0.63 -4.81 13.44
C ALA A 95 1.47 -6.09 13.59
N PRO A 96 1.16 -7.19 12.87
CA PRO A 96 2.02 -8.36 12.85
C PRO A 96 3.44 -7.99 12.41
N PHE A 97 4.42 -8.62 13.05
CA PHE A 97 5.83 -8.36 12.85
C PHE A 97 6.51 -9.56 12.21
N TYR A 98 7.34 -9.29 11.20
CA TYR A 98 8.03 -10.30 10.42
C TYR A 98 9.54 -10.02 10.41
N MET A 99 10.32 -11.09 10.56
CA MET A 99 11.79 -11.00 10.44
C MET A 99 12.28 -11.04 8.99
N ASP A 100 11.39 -11.47 8.08
CA ASP A 100 11.66 -11.63 6.67
C ASP A 100 10.56 -10.97 5.85
N TRP A 101 10.95 -10.06 4.96
CA TRP A 101 10.03 -9.34 4.11
C TRP A 101 9.34 -10.26 3.11
N ARG A 102 9.97 -11.39 2.73
CA ARG A 102 9.39 -12.38 1.82
C ARG A 102 8.19 -13.05 2.47
N GLU A 103 8.32 -13.44 3.73
CA GLU A 103 7.21 -14.00 4.51
C GLU A 103 6.10 -12.98 4.74
N MET A 104 6.46 -11.73 5.05
CA MET A 104 5.47 -10.64 5.18
C MET A 104 4.67 -10.49 3.88
N LEU A 105 5.35 -10.38 2.74
CA LEU A 105 4.70 -10.24 1.44
C LEU A 105 3.92 -11.50 1.01
N GLU A 106 4.27 -12.69 1.51
CA GLU A 106 3.50 -13.91 1.27
C GLU A 106 2.19 -13.90 2.06
N LYS A 107 2.22 -13.48 3.32
CA LYS A 107 1.07 -13.54 4.23
C LYS A 107 0.15 -12.33 4.13
N GLU A 108 0.70 -11.15 3.83
CA GLU A 108 0.00 -9.87 4.00
C GLU A 108 -0.33 -9.14 2.70
N ALA A 109 0.24 -9.53 1.55
CA ALA A 109 0.09 -8.74 0.32
C ALA A 109 -1.37 -8.50 -0.10
N ASP A 110 -2.26 -9.48 0.09
CA ASP A 110 -3.69 -9.32 -0.23
C ASP A 110 -4.42 -8.36 0.74
N ASN A 111 -3.83 -8.10 1.91
CA ASN A 111 -4.36 -7.24 2.98
C ASN A 111 -3.68 -5.85 3.03
N LEU A 112 -2.72 -5.60 2.15
CA LEU A 112 -1.98 -4.35 2.05
C LEU A 112 -2.32 -3.64 0.75
N ASP A 113 -2.26 -2.31 0.79
CA ASP A 113 -2.43 -1.46 -0.40
C ASP A 113 -1.08 -0.91 -0.87
N ALA A 114 -0.15 -0.70 0.06
CA ALA A 114 1.17 -0.15 -0.19
C ALA A 114 2.23 -0.69 0.77
N VAL A 115 3.50 -0.49 0.41
CA VAL A 115 4.64 -0.70 1.31
C VAL A 115 5.59 0.48 1.32
N THR A 116 6.21 0.73 2.47
CA THR A 116 7.44 1.51 2.56
C THR A 116 8.64 0.57 2.60
N VAL A 117 9.70 0.93 1.86
CA VAL A 117 10.97 0.17 1.80
C VAL A 117 12.09 1.11 2.26
N SER A 118 12.58 0.87 3.47
CA SER A 118 13.57 1.70 4.16
C SER A 118 14.77 0.88 4.67
N THR A 119 15.05 -0.24 4.01
CA THR A 119 16.20 -1.12 4.28
C THR A 119 17.50 -0.44 3.84
N PRO A 120 18.68 -1.08 4.01
CA PRO A 120 19.86 -0.66 3.27
C PRO A 120 19.62 -0.66 1.74
N ASP A 121 20.30 0.26 1.06
CA ASP A 121 20.14 0.57 -0.37
C ASP A 121 20.30 -0.64 -1.31
N HIS A 122 21.25 -1.52 -1.04
CA HIS A 122 21.48 -2.75 -1.80
C HIS A 122 20.29 -3.75 -1.76
N ASN A 123 19.28 -3.55 -0.91
CA ASN A 123 18.06 -4.37 -0.87
C ASN A 123 16.83 -3.66 -1.43
N HIS A 124 16.90 -2.37 -1.77
CA HIS A 124 15.74 -1.61 -2.22
C HIS A 124 15.10 -2.23 -3.47
N ALA A 125 15.88 -2.40 -4.54
CA ALA A 125 15.36 -2.84 -5.83
C ALA A 125 14.65 -4.20 -5.76
N ILE A 126 15.28 -5.19 -5.11
CA ILE A 126 14.71 -6.55 -4.99
C ILE A 126 13.40 -6.54 -4.21
N ILE A 127 13.32 -5.78 -3.10
CA ILE A 127 12.10 -5.71 -2.28
C ILE A 127 10.99 -5.00 -3.06
N THR A 128 11.30 -3.84 -3.65
CA THR A 128 10.35 -3.03 -4.42
C THR A 128 9.76 -3.80 -5.60
N ILE A 129 10.60 -4.50 -6.38
CA ILE A 129 10.13 -5.34 -7.50
C ILE A 129 9.18 -6.44 -7.01
N ASN A 130 9.50 -7.11 -5.90
CA ASN A 130 8.65 -8.19 -5.38
C ASN A 130 7.32 -7.66 -4.82
N ALA A 131 7.32 -6.49 -4.20
CA ALA A 131 6.09 -5.83 -3.74
C ALA A 131 5.21 -5.37 -4.91
N MET A 132 5.79 -4.71 -5.93
CA MET A 132 5.06 -4.30 -7.13
C MET A 132 4.46 -5.49 -7.88
N ARG A 133 5.19 -6.61 -8.01
CA ARG A 133 4.67 -7.85 -8.62
C ARG A 133 3.48 -8.44 -7.89
N LYS A 134 3.30 -8.10 -6.60
CA LYS A 134 2.14 -8.47 -5.79
C LYS A 134 1.03 -7.42 -5.83
N GLY A 135 1.13 -6.42 -6.69
CA GLY A 135 0.13 -5.36 -6.86
C GLY A 135 0.21 -4.24 -5.82
N LEU A 136 1.27 -4.18 -5.01
CA LEU A 136 1.41 -3.18 -3.95
C LEU A 136 2.06 -1.89 -4.49
N ALA A 137 1.49 -0.74 -4.12
CA ALA A 137 2.15 0.54 -4.34
C ALA A 137 3.42 0.61 -3.47
N CYS A 138 4.50 1.20 -3.97
CA CYS A 138 5.78 1.21 -3.28
C CYS A 138 6.30 2.63 -3.07
N TYR A 139 6.61 2.96 -1.82
CA TYR A 139 7.46 4.09 -1.48
C TYR A 139 8.82 3.55 -1.05
N THR A 140 9.86 3.77 -1.84
CA THR A 140 11.22 3.27 -1.58
C THR A 140 12.15 4.42 -1.28
N GLN A 141 12.95 4.29 -0.22
CA GLN A 141 13.90 5.33 0.14
C GLN A 141 14.97 5.55 -0.92
N LYS A 142 15.52 6.77 -0.93
CA LYS A 142 16.65 7.12 -1.78
C LYS A 142 17.95 6.51 -1.25
N PRO A 143 18.88 6.09 -2.14
CA PRO A 143 18.69 5.90 -3.58
C PRO A 143 17.77 4.72 -3.88
N LEU A 144 16.95 4.80 -4.94
CA LEU A 144 15.98 3.75 -5.28
C LEU A 144 16.66 2.39 -5.56
N THR A 145 17.83 2.42 -6.20
CA THR A 145 18.59 1.24 -6.61
C THR A 145 20.08 1.47 -6.43
N HIS A 146 20.86 0.39 -6.39
CA HIS A 146 22.32 0.43 -6.31
C HIS A 146 22.94 0.70 -7.69
N ASP A 147 22.31 0.23 -8.77
CA ASP A 147 22.79 0.46 -10.14
C ASP A 147 21.68 0.78 -11.17
N ILE A 148 22.11 1.07 -12.39
CA ILE A 148 21.23 1.43 -13.52
C ILE A 148 20.43 0.22 -14.02
N TRP A 149 20.98 -0.99 -13.92
CA TRP A 149 20.30 -2.20 -14.37
C TRP A 149 19.08 -2.48 -13.47
N GLU A 150 19.25 -2.38 -12.16
CA GLU A 150 18.17 -2.47 -11.18
C GLU A 150 17.11 -1.40 -11.43
N ALA A 151 17.50 -0.15 -11.73
CA ALA A 151 16.54 0.92 -12.03
C ALA A 151 15.67 0.55 -13.25
N ARG A 152 16.28 0.02 -14.31
CA ARG A 152 15.57 -0.47 -15.50
C ARG A 152 14.66 -1.65 -15.17
N ALA A 153 15.11 -2.57 -14.31
CA ALA A 153 14.31 -3.71 -13.87
C ALA A 153 13.08 -3.27 -13.07
N VAL A 154 13.21 -2.26 -12.19
CA VAL A 154 12.08 -1.65 -11.49
C VAL A 154 11.10 -1.03 -12.49
N THR A 155 11.59 -0.26 -13.47
CA THR A 155 10.75 0.36 -14.52
C THR A 155 9.96 -0.65 -15.35
N GLN A 156 10.48 -1.86 -15.57
CA GLN A 156 9.76 -2.90 -16.31
C GLN A 156 8.58 -3.49 -15.55
N VAL A 157 8.55 -3.33 -14.22
CA VAL A 157 7.54 -3.92 -13.34
C VAL A 157 6.47 -2.90 -12.95
N ALA A 158 6.84 -1.62 -12.87
CA ALA A 158 5.95 -0.50 -12.56
C ALA A 158 4.96 -0.19 -13.71
#